data_AF-A0A7K4CCT4-F1
#
_entry.id   AF-A0A7K4CCT4-F1
#
_cell.length_a   1.000
_cell.length_b   1.000
_cell.length_c   1.000
_cell.angle_alpha   90.00
_cell.angle_beta   90.00
_cell.angle_gamma   90.00
#
_symmetry.space_group_name_H-M   'P 1'
#
loop_
_entity.id
_entity.type
_entity.pdbx_description
1 polymer ?
#
loop_
_entity_poly.entity_id
_entity_poly.type
_entity_poly.pdbx_seq_one_letter_code
_entity_poly.pdbx_strand_id
1 'polypeptide(L)'
;MAKFCPECGKSISDSLNYCPSCGVRLDAVIRRQGGRGADAAAPVRQGPAPPARGSASPAGIPFVVYGVVIALVTILVVIAAVIFVPSVNEPVMGILTAPLDISSAVGGGPAAPPPLATATTVPVESQRTKNARMLREMVEEYHAGHTYIGDDVFDCEKMATDVWNMVVTKGINATIQIGNVKSEAATMKDADHAWVLAEIAPGDWIALETTGGYLVCADRAICSVNNTLYFRGWSYRNPREYQDALENLRHPCPAGYVYGQDMVCHEACGGSHYCSNNSVCVNGQCRGCESGYVLGDDMKCHKACESPTTYCTGNTVCVSGRCRGCDAGYILGEDLQCHQPCGTTTSYCTGDSVCINGQCRTCPSGYTMGPDYRCYLP
;
A
#
# COMPACT_ATOMS: atom_id res chain seq x y z
N MET A 1 30.12 -15.46 -24.88
CA MET A 1 30.89 -14.93 -23.73
C MET A 1 29.92 -14.87 -22.56
N ALA A 2 30.26 -15.41 -21.39
CA ALA A 2 29.37 -15.31 -20.23
C ALA A 2 29.29 -13.85 -19.77
N LYS A 3 28.09 -13.26 -19.74
CA LYS A 3 27.87 -11.94 -19.15
C LYS A 3 27.62 -12.11 -17.66
N PHE A 4 28.10 -11.14 -16.88
CA PHE A 4 27.86 -11.07 -15.44
C PHE A 4 27.08 -9.81 -15.13
N CYS A 5 26.18 -9.89 -14.16
CA CYS A 5 25.45 -8.73 -13.67
C CYS A 5 26.42 -7.75 -13.01
N PRO A 6 26.45 -6.47 -13.41
CA PRO A 6 27.37 -5.48 -12.85
C PRO A 6 27.07 -5.11 -11.39
N GLU A 7 25.84 -5.34 -10.91
CA GLU A 7 25.46 -5.04 -9.52
C GLU A 7 25.73 -6.20 -8.57
N CYS A 8 25.46 -7.45 -8.97
CA CYS A 8 25.53 -8.61 -8.07
C CYS A 8 26.56 -9.68 -8.46
N GLY A 9 27.24 -9.53 -9.61
CA GLY A 9 28.33 -10.42 -10.05
C GLY A 9 27.90 -11.81 -10.54
N LYS A 10 26.60 -12.15 -10.53
CA LYS A 10 26.11 -13.45 -10.99
C LYS A 10 26.01 -13.53 -12.52
N SER A 11 26.17 -14.73 -13.08
CA SER A 11 26.08 -14.96 -14.52
C SER A 11 24.65 -14.73 -15.04
N ILE A 12 24.54 -14.14 -16.23
CA ILE A 12 23.28 -13.81 -16.89
C ILE A 12 23.32 -14.28 -18.34
N SER A 13 22.17 -14.72 -18.87
CA SER A 13 22.05 -15.07 -20.29
C SER A 13 21.92 -13.80 -21.15
N ASP A 14 22.35 -13.88 -22.41
CA ASP A 14 22.53 -12.73 -23.30
C ASP A 14 21.23 -11.98 -23.69
N SER A 15 20.06 -12.52 -23.34
CA SER A 15 18.75 -12.05 -23.81
C SER A 15 17.81 -11.52 -22.72
N LEU A 16 18.30 -11.25 -21.51
CA LEU A 16 17.45 -10.76 -20.42
C LEU A 16 17.57 -9.24 -20.24
N ASN A 17 16.42 -8.56 -20.15
CA ASN A 17 16.35 -7.13 -19.82
C ASN A 17 16.59 -6.86 -18.32
N TYR A 18 16.55 -7.89 -17.49
CA TYR A 18 16.64 -7.82 -16.03
C TYR A 18 17.54 -8.94 -15.49
N CYS A 19 18.28 -8.67 -14.41
CA CYS A 19 19.02 -9.71 -13.72
C CYS A 19 18.08 -10.56 -12.85
N PRO A 20 17.96 -11.89 -13.09
CA PRO A 20 17.04 -12.75 -12.33
C PRO A 20 17.46 -12.93 -10.85
N SER A 21 18.68 -12.56 -10.48
CA SER A 21 19.17 -12.68 -9.10
C SER A 21 18.99 -11.43 -8.25
N CYS A 22 18.86 -10.25 -8.84
CA CYS A 22 18.77 -8.99 -8.06
C CYS A 22 17.77 -7.98 -8.62
N GLY A 23 17.08 -8.29 -9.73
CA GLY A 23 16.03 -7.45 -10.30
C GLY A 23 16.50 -6.22 -11.09
N VAL A 24 17.79 -5.89 -11.10
CA VAL A 24 18.28 -4.70 -11.80
C VAL A 24 18.05 -4.77 -13.31
N ARG A 25 17.61 -3.65 -13.89
CA ARG A 25 17.48 -3.44 -15.34
C ARG A 25 18.84 -3.34 -16.02
N LEU A 26 19.15 -4.27 -16.91
CA LEU A 26 20.46 -4.38 -17.55
C LEU A 26 20.62 -3.36 -18.71
N ASP A 27 19.52 -2.97 -19.34
CA ASP A 27 19.46 -1.96 -20.41
C ASP A 27 19.90 -0.57 -19.94
N ALA A 28 19.56 -0.19 -18.71
CA ALA A 28 19.96 1.08 -18.10
C ALA A 28 21.45 1.13 -17.74
N VAL A 29 22.04 0.00 -17.32
CA VAL A 29 23.45 -0.07 -16.90
C VAL A 29 24.41 -0.11 -18.09
N ILE A 30 24.04 -0.84 -19.16
CA ILE A 30 24.84 -0.90 -20.39
C ILE A 30 24.99 0.48 -21.04
N ARG A 31 23.95 1.33 -21.01
CA ARG A 31 24.03 2.72 -21.51
C ARG A 31 24.97 3.61 -20.69
N ARG A 32 25.12 3.34 -19.38
CA ARG A 32 26.06 4.07 -18.52
C ARG A 32 27.51 3.63 -18.72
N GLN A 33 27.73 2.35 -19.03
CA GLN A 33 29.07 1.80 -19.24
C GLN A 33 29.57 1.95 -20.70
N GLY A 34 28.67 2.07 -21.68
CA GLY A 34 29.01 2.31 -23.09
C GLY A 34 29.63 3.68 -23.40
N GLY A 35 29.77 4.57 -22.41
CA GLY A 35 30.42 5.88 -22.55
C GLY A 35 31.90 5.91 -22.14
N ARG A 36 32.48 4.81 -21.63
CA ARG A 36 33.88 4.76 -21.19
C ARG A 36 34.50 3.40 -21.52
N GLY A 37 35.08 3.27 -22.70
CA GLY A 37 35.96 2.14 -23.00
C GLY A 37 36.00 1.72 -24.47
N ALA A 38 36.59 2.55 -25.33
CA ALA A 38 37.10 2.10 -26.62
C ALA A 38 38.20 3.05 -27.11
N ASP A 39 39.37 3.02 -26.45
CA ASP A 39 40.59 3.59 -27.03
C ASP A 39 41.69 2.51 -27.04
N ALA A 40 41.73 1.76 -28.14
CA ALA A 40 42.95 1.09 -28.60
C ALA A 40 42.94 1.04 -30.14
N ALA A 41 43.82 1.87 -30.72
CA ALA A 41 44.46 1.76 -32.03
C ALA A 41 43.63 1.88 -33.33
N ALA A 42 43.71 3.05 -33.99
CA ALA A 42 44.40 3.26 -35.28
C ALA A 42 44.10 4.69 -35.84
N PRO A 43 45.03 5.36 -36.54
CA PRO A 43 44.87 6.75 -36.95
C PRO A 43 44.19 6.85 -38.31
N VAL A 44 43.06 7.57 -38.39
CA VAL A 44 42.43 7.95 -39.67
C VAL A 44 42.33 9.48 -39.75
N ARG A 45 42.76 9.98 -40.90
CA ARG A 45 43.02 11.37 -41.27
C ARG A 45 41.81 12.30 -41.06
N GLN A 46 42.08 13.47 -40.49
CA GLN A 46 41.15 14.59 -40.36
C GLN A 46 40.89 15.24 -41.73
N GLY A 47 39.62 15.32 -42.13
CA GLY A 47 39.13 16.30 -43.09
C GLY A 47 38.59 17.54 -42.35
N PRO A 48 38.60 18.74 -42.97
CA PRO A 48 38.24 19.97 -42.28
C PRO A 48 36.72 20.06 -42.02
N ALA A 49 36.38 20.48 -40.81
CA ALA A 49 35.01 20.71 -40.35
C ALA A 49 34.41 22.00 -40.96
N PRO A 50 33.09 22.06 -41.20
CA PRO A 50 32.39 23.30 -41.55
C PRO A 50 32.16 24.19 -40.31
N PRO A 51 32.02 25.52 -40.49
CA PRO A 51 31.97 26.47 -39.38
C PRO A 51 30.66 26.37 -38.58
N ALA A 52 30.80 26.33 -37.26
CA ALA A 52 29.70 26.38 -36.31
C ALA A 52 29.03 27.77 -36.30
N ARG A 53 27.70 27.80 -36.45
CA ARG A 53 26.88 29.00 -36.19
C ARG A 53 26.77 29.18 -34.68
N GLY A 54 27.24 30.33 -34.17
CA GLY A 54 27.06 30.73 -32.78
C GLY A 54 25.59 31.06 -32.50
N SER A 55 24.97 30.31 -31.60
CA SER A 55 23.72 30.68 -30.94
C SER A 55 24.05 31.50 -29.69
N ALA A 56 23.65 32.76 -29.68
CA ALA A 56 23.73 33.63 -28.52
C ALA A 56 22.81 33.14 -27.40
N SER A 57 23.36 32.92 -26.21
CA SER A 57 22.59 32.64 -24.98
C SER A 57 21.95 33.94 -24.47
N PRO A 58 20.66 33.93 -24.07
CA PRO A 58 20.05 35.07 -23.40
C PRO A 58 20.59 35.19 -21.97
N ALA A 59 20.90 36.42 -21.58
CA ALA A 59 21.41 36.77 -20.25
C ALA A 59 20.40 36.37 -19.17
N GLY A 60 20.81 35.45 -18.28
CA GLY A 60 20.01 35.03 -17.13
C GLY A 60 19.85 36.18 -16.12
N ILE A 61 18.59 36.47 -15.76
CA ILE A 61 18.25 37.36 -14.65
C ILE A 61 18.68 36.65 -13.35
N PRO A 62 19.41 37.32 -12.43
CA PRO A 62 19.94 36.68 -11.23
C PRO A 62 18.81 36.17 -10.33
N PHE A 63 18.88 34.89 -9.97
CA PHE A 63 17.95 34.13 -9.11
C PHE A 63 17.55 34.84 -7.79
N VAL A 64 18.33 35.82 -7.34
CA VAL A 64 18.07 36.62 -6.14
C VAL A 64 16.78 37.43 -6.25
N VAL A 65 16.45 37.94 -7.45
CA VAL A 65 15.23 38.76 -7.64
C VAL A 65 13.97 37.92 -7.48
N TYR A 66 14.01 36.66 -7.92
CA TYR A 66 12.87 35.74 -7.85
C TYR A 66 12.52 35.37 -6.40
N GLY A 67 13.55 35.17 -5.55
CA GLY A 67 13.36 34.87 -4.14
C GLY A 67 12.67 36.00 -3.37
N VAL A 68 13.02 37.26 -3.66
CA VAL A 68 12.43 38.43 -3.00
C VAL A 68 10.96 38.61 -3.40
N VAL A 69 10.63 38.39 -4.67
CA VAL A 69 9.24 38.50 -5.16
C VAL A 69 8.35 37.43 -4.53
N ILE A 70 8.81 36.18 -4.45
CA ILE A 70 8.05 35.09 -3.82
C ILE A 70 7.82 35.40 -2.32
N ALA A 71 8.85 35.85 -1.60
CA ALA A 71 8.72 36.20 -0.19
C ALA A 71 7.66 37.30 0.03
N LEU A 72 7.68 38.36 -0.78
CA LEU A 72 6.70 39.45 -0.67
C LEU A 72 5.26 38.98 -0.97
N VAL A 73 5.08 38.12 -1.97
CA VAL A 73 3.75 37.56 -2.30
C VAL A 73 3.23 36.69 -1.16
N THR A 74 4.07 35.83 -0.58
CA THR A 74 3.65 34.98 0.56
C THR A 74 3.24 35.80 1.78
N ILE A 75 3.97 36.89 2.09
CA ILE A 75 3.62 37.79 3.20
C ILE A 75 2.25 38.45 2.95
N LEU A 76 1.99 38.92 1.73
CA LEU A 76 0.71 39.53 1.38
C LEU A 76 -0.46 38.55 1.50
N VAL A 77 -0.28 37.29 1.09
CA VAL A 77 -1.31 36.25 1.21
C VAL A 77 -1.62 35.94 2.68
N VAL A 78 -0.60 35.84 3.53
CA VAL A 78 -0.79 35.60 4.98
C VAL A 78 -1.50 36.79 5.64
N ILE A 79 -1.13 38.02 5.31
CA ILE A 79 -1.82 39.23 5.82
C ILE A 79 -3.28 39.24 5.37
N ALA A 80 -3.56 38.92 4.10
CA ALA A 80 -4.93 38.82 3.61
C ALA A 80 -5.73 37.73 4.34
N ALA A 81 -5.15 36.56 4.58
CA ALA A 81 -5.80 35.48 5.33
C ALA A 81 -6.13 35.90 6.77
N VAL A 82 -5.21 36.58 7.47
CA VAL A 82 -5.46 37.03 8.85
C VAL A 82 -6.54 38.13 8.91
N ILE A 83 -6.59 39.03 7.94
CA ILE A 83 -7.58 40.12 7.91
C ILE A 83 -8.97 39.61 7.50
N PHE A 84 -9.03 38.63 6.60
CA PHE A 84 -10.30 38.19 6.00
C PHE A 84 -10.91 36.92 6.58
N VAL A 85 -10.31 36.28 7.58
CA VAL A 85 -11.00 35.21 8.33
C VAL A 85 -12.16 35.84 9.11
N PRO A 86 -13.43 35.60 8.72
CA PRO A 86 -14.56 36.08 9.49
C PRO A 86 -14.59 35.28 10.80
N SER A 87 -14.68 35.98 11.92
CA SER A 87 -14.96 35.41 13.24
C SER A 87 -16.32 34.69 13.22
N VAL A 88 -16.33 33.42 12.83
CA VAL A 88 -17.49 32.54 12.95
C VAL A 88 -17.68 32.17 14.42
N ASN A 89 -18.43 33.02 15.12
CA ASN A 89 -19.03 32.68 16.40
C ASN A 89 -20.17 31.69 16.16
N GLU A 90 -19.97 30.47 16.64
CA GLU A 90 -20.91 29.41 17.10
C GLU A 90 -22.42 29.58 16.81
N PRO A 91 -23.10 28.54 16.28
CA PRO A 91 -24.56 28.47 16.30
C PRO A 91 -25.10 27.86 17.62
N VAL A 92 -26.03 28.60 18.22
CA VAL A 92 -26.88 28.23 19.35
C VAL A 92 -27.76 27.02 19.00
N MET A 93 -27.62 25.93 19.75
CA MET A 93 -28.57 24.80 19.75
C MET A 93 -29.87 25.19 20.47
N GLY A 94 -30.90 25.54 19.70
CA GLY A 94 -32.27 25.72 20.18
C GLY A 94 -33.03 24.39 20.16
N ILE A 95 -33.32 23.85 21.34
CA ILE A 95 -34.17 22.68 21.56
C ILE A 95 -35.63 23.14 21.45
N LEU A 96 -36.35 22.68 20.42
CA LEU A 96 -37.80 22.85 20.28
C LEU A 96 -38.52 21.68 20.97
N THR A 97 -39.02 21.93 22.18
CA THR A 97 -40.05 21.12 22.83
C THR A 97 -41.42 21.57 22.33
N ALA A 98 -42.18 20.69 21.68
CA ALA A 98 -43.60 20.90 21.40
C ALA A 98 -44.45 20.24 22.51
N PRO A 99 -45.46 20.93 23.08
CA PRO A 99 -46.44 20.31 23.95
C PRO A 99 -47.55 19.61 23.12
N LEU A 100 -47.95 18.42 23.57
CA LEU A 100 -49.16 17.74 23.16
C LEU A 100 -50.36 18.38 23.87
N ASP A 101 -51.19 19.11 23.13
CA ASP A 101 -52.51 19.51 23.59
C ASP A 101 -53.55 18.48 23.16
N ILE A 102 -54.17 17.85 24.17
CA ILE A 102 -55.32 16.96 24.08
C ILE A 102 -56.51 17.72 24.69
N SER A 103 -57.45 18.16 23.85
CA SER A 103 -58.86 18.42 24.21
C SER A 103 -59.67 18.61 22.93
N SER A 104 -60.65 17.75 22.63
CA SER A 104 -62.00 17.66 23.21
C SER A 104 -62.99 18.53 22.42
N ALA A 105 -63.91 17.88 21.69
CA ALA A 105 -65.25 18.41 21.42
C ALA A 105 -66.16 17.31 20.83
N VAL A 106 -67.01 16.77 21.69
CA VAL A 106 -68.27 16.12 21.35
C VAL A 106 -69.30 17.21 21.04
N GLY A 107 -70.10 17.07 19.98
CA GLY A 107 -71.36 17.81 19.86
C GLY A 107 -71.90 18.10 18.45
N GLY A 108 -72.74 17.20 17.94
CA GLY A 108 -74.08 17.48 17.39
C GLY A 108 -74.29 18.44 16.20
N GLY A 109 -74.77 17.88 15.08
CA GLY A 109 -75.63 18.59 14.11
C GLY A 109 -75.52 18.06 12.67
N PRO A 110 -76.62 17.67 11.99
CA PRO A 110 -76.57 17.21 10.61
C PRO A 110 -76.56 18.42 9.67
N ALA A 111 -75.39 18.75 9.12
CA ALA A 111 -75.24 19.73 8.05
C ALA A 111 -74.96 19.02 6.72
N ALA A 112 -75.52 19.59 5.66
CA ALA A 112 -75.54 19.10 4.28
C ALA A 112 -74.18 18.58 3.75
N PRO A 113 -74.17 17.61 2.82
CA PRO A 113 -72.94 17.09 2.25
C PRO A 113 -72.16 18.23 1.55
N PRO A 114 -70.91 18.51 1.94
CA PRO A 114 -70.05 19.40 1.18
C PRO A 114 -69.76 18.79 -0.20
N PRO A 115 -69.50 19.61 -1.23
CA PRO A 115 -69.09 19.11 -2.53
C PRO A 115 -67.84 18.25 -2.34
N LEU A 116 -67.87 17.08 -2.96
CA LEU A 116 -66.82 16.07 -2.99
C LEU A 116 -65.49 16.76 -3.29
N ALA A 117 -64.72 17.07 -2.25
CA ALA A 117 -63.40 17.66 -2.38
C ALA A 117 -62.57 16.64 -3.15
N THR A 118 -62.21 17.00 -4.38
CA THR A 118 -61.35 16.22 -5.23
C THR A 118 -60.05 15.99 -4.46
N ALA A 119 -59.86 14.75 -3.98
CA ALA A 119 -58.66 14.37 -3.26
C ALA A 119 -57.47 14.67 -4.17
N THR A 120 -56.73 15.74 -3.82
CA THR A 120 -55.50 16.09 -4.50
C THR A 120 -54.51 14.99 -4.14
N THR A 121 -54.36 14.00 -5.02
CA THR A 121 -53.35 12.96 -4.88
C THR A 121 -51.99 13.64 -4.96
N VAL A 122 -51.39 13.91 -3.81
CA VAL A 122 -49.98 14.31 -3.74
C VAL A 122 -49.19 13.22 -4.45
N PRO A 123 -48.50 13.51 -5.56
CA PRO A 123 -47.74 12.50 -6.27
C PRO A 123 -46.69 11.93 -5.31
N VAL A 124 -46.80 10.65 -4.97
CA VAL A 124 -45.74 9.96 -4.24
C VAL A 124 -44.52 10.02 -5.14
N GLU A 125 -43.51 10.76 -4.68
CA GLU A 125 -42.27 10.88 -5.41
C GLU A 125 -41.63 9.51 -5.61
N SER A 126 -41.28 9.19 -6.85
CA SER A 126 -40.64 7.92 -7.14
C SER A 126 -39.25 7.84 -6.49
N GLN A 127 -38.83 6.64 -6.07
CA GLN A 127 -37.48 6.42 -5.54
C GLN A 127 -36.40 6.89 -6.54
N ARG A 128 -36.66 6.73 -7.84
CA ARG A 128 -35.82 7.23 -8.94
C ARG A 128 -35.59 8.74 -8.85
N THR A 129 -36.66 9.53 -8.74
CA THR A 129 -36.58 10.99 -8.65
C THR A 129 -35.90 11.43 -7.35
N LYS A 130 -36.25 10.78 -6.24
CA LYS A 130 -35.65 11.06 -4.92
C LYS A 130 -34.14 10.82 -4.93
N ASN A 131 -33.70 9.67 -5.44
CA ASN A 131 -32.29 9.33 -5.56
C ASN A 131 -31.56 10.30 -6.50
N ALA A 132 -32.13 10.59 -7.67
CA ALA A 132 -31.52 11.51 -8.62
C ALA A 132 -31.33 12.93 -8.05
N ARG A 133 -32.32 13.47 -7.32
CA ARG A 133 -32.17 14.77 -6.63
C ARG A 133 -31.08 14.71 -5.58
N MET A 134 -31.08 13.68 -4.74
CA MET A 134 -30.10 13.50 -3.68
C MET A 134 -28.67 13.42 -4.23
N LEU A 135 -28.45 12.66 -5.31
CA LEU A 135 -27.15 12.54 -5.96
C LEU A 135 -26.69 13.86 -6.59
N ARG A 136 -27.62 14.64 -7.16
CA ARG A 136 -27.33 15.97 -7.68
C ARG A 136 -26.82 16.89 -6.58
N GLU A 137 -27.57 16.98 -5.48
CA GLU A 137 -27.19 17.82 -4.33
C GLU A 137 -25.80 17.44 -3.80
N MET A 138 -25.51 16.13 -3.67
CA MET A 138 -24.20 15.65 -3.23
C MET A 138 -23.05 16.08 -4.14
N VAL A 139 -23.20 15.87 -5.46
CA VAL A 139 -22.09 16.15 -6.40
C VAL A 139 -21.88 17.65 -6.57
N GLU A 140 -22.95 18.45 -6.53
CA GLU A 140 -22.90 19.91 -6.57
C GLU A 140 -22.24 20.47 -5.29
N GLU A 141 -22.64 19.99 -4.11
CA GLU A 141 -22.07 20.40 -2.83
C GLU A 141 -20.61 19.98 -2.70
N TYR A 142 -20.28 18.74 -3.06
CA TYR A 142 -18.91 18.24 -3.04
C TYR A 142 -18.02 19.08 -3.97
N HIS A 143 -18.45 19.33 -5.21
CA HIS A 143 -17.70 20.16 -6.16
C HIS A 143 -17.51 21.59 -5.64
N ALA A 144 -18.54 22.21 -5.06
CA ALA A 144 -18.45 23.56 -4.50
C ALA A 144 -17.47 23.64 -3.31
N GLY A 145 -17.33 22.56 -2.54
CA GLY A 145 -16.45 22.47 -1.37
C GLY A 145 -15.01 22.04 -1.68
N HIS A 146 -14.71 21.57 -2.90
CA HIS A 146 -13.41 21.00 -3.25
C HIS A 146 -12.79 21.72 -4.44
N THR A 147 -11.53 22.12 -4.31
CA THR A 147 -10.78 22.73 -5.41
C THR A 147 -10.05 21.66 -6.21
N TYR A 148 -10.32 21.62 -7.51
CA TYR A 148 -9.55 20.82 -8.46
C TYR A 148 -8.21 21.53 -8.72
N ILE A 149 -7.07 20.90 -8.38
CA ILE A 149 -5.73 21.49 -8.52
C ILE A 149 -5.08 20.80 -9.73
N GLY A 150 -5.39 21.32 -10.91
CA GLY A 150 -5.27 20.59 -12.17
C GLY A 150 -3.89 20.10 -12.64
N ASP A 151 -4.02 19.29 -13.70
CA ASP A 151 -3.06 18.65 -14.63
C ASP A 151 -2.87 17.12 -14.48
N ASP A 152 -3.27 16.53 -13.34
CA ASP A 152 -3.13 15.09 -13.11
C ASP A 152 -4.48 14.36 -12.88
N VAL A 153 -4.59 13.16 -13.45
CA VAL A 153 -5.70 12.19 -13.22
C VAL A 153 -5.89 11.84 -11.73
N PHE A 154 -4.89 12.11 -10.90
CA PHE A 154 -4.93 11.85 -9.46
C PHE A 154 -6.01 12.65 -8.72
N ASP A 155 -6.42 13.78 -9.25
CA ASP A 155 -7.44 14.59 -8.59
C ASP A 155 -8.85 14.04 -8.87
N CYS A 156 -9.15 13.61 -10.10
CA CYS A 156 -10.44 12.97 -10.38
C CYS A 156 -10.58 11.61 -9.67
N GLU A 157 -9.47 10.87 -9.50
CA GLU A 157 -9.42 9.60 -8.77
C GLU A 157 -9.94 9.75 -7.33
N LYS A 158 -9.38 10.72 -6.60
CA LYS A 158 -9.73 10.99 -5.20
C LYS A 158 -11.15 11.49 -5.08
N MET A 159 -11.55 12.44 -5.93
CA MET A 159 -12.91 12.98 -5.92
C MET A 159 -13.96 11.90 -6.21
N ALA A 160 -13.70 11.01 -7.17
CA ALA A 160 -14.57 9.87 -7.45
C ALA A 160 -14.67 8.91 -6.25
N THR A 161 -13.55 8.63 -5.58
CA THR A 161 -13.50 7.76 -4.40
C THR A 161 -14.30 8.35 -3.22
N ASP A 162 -14.17 9.64 -2.95
CA ASP A 162 -14.87 10.32 -1.86
C ASP A 162 -16.38 10.37 -2.13
N VAL A 163 -16.78 10.79 -3.34
CA VAL A 163 -18.20 10.84 -3.73
C VAL A 163 -18.80 9.44 -3.74
N TRP A 164 -18.08 8.42 -4.22
CA TRP A 164 -18.54 7.03 -4.13
C TRP A 164 -18.88 6.66 -2.69
N ASN A 165 -18.02 7.01 -1.72
CA ASN A 165 -18.25 6.73 -0.30
C ASN A 165 -19.50 7.46 0.23
N MET A 166 -19.72 8.71 -0.18
CA MET A 166 -20.93 9.48 0.17
C MET A 166 -22.20 8.79 -0.37
N VAL A 167 -22.16 8.30 -1.60
CA VAL A 167 -23.31 7.64 -2.25
C VAL A 167 -23.65 6.32 -1.58
N VAL A 168 -22.67 5.44 -1.35
CA VAL A 168 -22.91 4.15 -0.69
C VAL A 168 -23.33 4.30 0.76
N THR A 169 -22.84 5.34 1.46
CA THR A 169 -23.28 5.68 2.84
C THR A 169 -24.77 5.99 2.90
N LYS A 170 -25.37 6.44 1.79
CA LYS A 170 -26.80 6.75 1.68
C LYS A 170 -27.64 5.55 1.26
N GLY A 171 -27.03 4.37 1.14
CA GLY A 171 -27.68 3.13 0.76
C GLY A 171 -27.98 3.04 -0.74
N ILE A 172 -27.28 3.82 -1.57
CA ILE A 172 -27.41 3.79 -3.03
C ILE A 172 -26.25 2.97 -3.59
N ASN A 173 -26.54 2.00 -4.45
CA ASN A 173 -25.50 1.21 -5.12
C ASN A 173 -24.67 2.13 -6.03
N ALA A 174 -23.34 2.00 -5.95
CA ALA A 174 -22.44 2.80 -6.76
C ALA A 174 -21.19 2.03 -7.16
N THR A 175 -20.59 2.44 -8.29
CA THR A 175 -19.30 1.96 -8.78
C THR A 175 -18.43 3.14 -9.16
N ILE A 176 -17.12 2.97 -9.01
CA ILE A 176 -16.12 3.91 -9.51
C ILE A 176 -15.83 3.53 -10.95
N GLN A 177 -15.83 4.52 -11.83
CA GLN A 177 -15.66 4.33 -13.27
C GLN A 177 -14.42 5.08 -13.75
N ILE A 178 -13.63 4.44 -14.61
CA ILE A 178 -12.47 5.04 -15.26
C ILE A 178 -12.56 4.90 -16.78
N GLY A 179 -12.21 5.94 -17.50
CA GLY A 179 -12.23 5.97 -18.96
C GLY A 179 -11.95 7.36 -19.51
N ASN A 180 -12.36 7.59 -20.76
CA ASN A 180 -12.23 8.89 -21.43
C ASN A 180 -13.63 9.44 -21.71
N VAL A 181 -13.85 10.72 -21.40
CA VAL A 181 -15.15 11.39 -21.62
C VAL A 181 -15.24 12.13 -22.95
N LYS A 182 -14.11 12.26 -23.66
CA LYS A 182 -13.99 12.93 -24.97
C LYS A 182 -13.81 11.95 -26.14
N SER A 183 -13.29 10.76 -25.88
CA SER A 183 -13.02 9.71 -26.88
C SER A 183 -13.12 8.34 -26.23
N GLU A 184 -13.14 7.26 -27.00
CA GLU A 184 -13.06 5.91 -26.43
C GLU A 184 -11.62 5.58 -26.04
N ALA A 185 -11.42 5.04 -24.83
CA ALA A 185 -10.13 4.52 -24.38
C ALA A 185 -9.96 3.06 -24.87
N ALA A 186 -8.86 2.76 -25.55
CA ALA A 186 -8.57 1.40 -26.03
C ALA A 186 -8.10 0.50 -24.89
N THR A 187 -7.30 1.05 -23.96
CA THR A 187 -6.82 0.36 -22.77
C THR A 187 -7.01 1.23 -21.54
N MET A 188 -7.00 0.62 -20.35
CA MET A 188 -7.12 1.36 -19.09
C MET A 188 -5.95 2.34 -18.88
N LYS A 189 -4.80 2.10 -19.53
CA LYS A 189 -3.65 3.02 -19.52
C LYS A 189 -3.91 4.32 -20.29
N ASP A 190 -4.83 4.27 -21.24
CA ASP A 190 -5.22 5.42 -22.06
C ASP A 190 -6.36 6.22 -21.43
N ALA A 191 -6.84 5.79 -20.25
CA ALA A 191 -7.91 6.45 -19.53
C ALA A 191 -7.39 7.69 -18.78
N ASP A 192 -8.08 8.82 -18.95
CA ASP A 192 -7.68 10.12 -18.42
C ASP A 192 -8.66 10.70 -17.37
N HIS A 193 -9.76 10.00 -17.08
CA HIS A 193 -10.79 10.51 -16.20
C HIS A 193 -11.42 9.44 -15.31
N ALA A 194 -11.84 9.84 -14.12
CA ALA A 194 -12.55 9.00 -13.16
C ALA A 194 -13.82 9.69 -12.65
N TRP A 195 -14.90 8.91 -12.49
CA TRP A 195 -16.22 9.38 -12.05
C TRP A 195 -16.98 8.27 -11.30
N VAL A 196 -18.22 8.54 -10.89
CA VAL A 196 -19.08 7.57 -10.19
C VAL A 196 -20.30 7.22 -11.04
N LEU A 197 -20.65 5.94 -11.12
CA LEU A 197 -21.97 5.49 -11.57
C LEU A 197 -22.80 5.10 -10.36
N ALA A 198 -24.04 5.57 -10.26
CA ALA A 198 -24.96 5.26 -9.17
C ALA A 198 -26.32 4.75 -9.69
N GLU A 199 -26.89 3.77 -9.01
CA GLU A 199 -28.17 3.15 -9.37
C GLU A 199 -29.35 3.92 -8.74
N ILE A 200 -30.10 4.67 -9.55
CA ILE A 200 -31.23 5.49 -9.08
C ILE A 200 -32.52 4.69 -8.96
N ALA A 201 -32.65 3.61 -9.72
CA ALA A 201 -33.71 2.59 -9.62
C ALA A 201 -33.13 1.25 -10.14
N PRO A 202 -33.76 0.09 -9.87
CA PRO A 202 -33.22 -1.20 -10.32
C PRO A 202 -32.88 -1.23 -11.81
N GLY A 203 -31.60 -1.36 -12.14
CA GLY A 203 -31.07 -1.36 -13.51
C GLY A 203 -30.94 0.02 -14.18
N ASP A 204 -31.33 1.11 -13.52
CA ASP A 204 -31.24 2.48 -14.03
C ASP A 204 -30.09 3.23 -13.35
N TRP A 205 -29.05 3.53 -14.13
CA TRP A 205 -27.80 4.10 -13.65
C TRP A 205 -27.60 5.53 -14.17
N ILE A 206 -27.03 6.37 -13.32
CA ILE A 206 -26.66 7.75 -13.65
C ILE A 206 -25.18 7.97 -13.37
N ALA A 207 -24.52 8.78 -14.19
CA ALA A 207 -23.15 9.17 -13.95
C ALA A 207 -23.08 10.48 -13.17
N LEU A 208 -22.19 10.54 -12.19
CA LEU A 208 -21.86 11.71 -11.38
C LEU A 208 -20.49 12.19 -11.81
N GLU A 209 -20.45 13.31 -12.53
CA GLU A 209 -19.21 14.00 -12.87
C GLU A 209 -18.72 14.77 -11.64
N THR A 210 -17.81 14.17 -10.88
CA THR A 210 -17.37 14.69 -9.58
C THR A 210 -16.48 15.91 -9.70
N THR A 211 -15.69 16.01 -10.78
CA THR A 211 -14.82 17.17 -11.02
C THR A 211 -15.60 18.39 -11.52
N GLY A 212 -16.72 18.16 -12.20
CA GLY A 212 -17.58 19.22 -12.75
C GLY A 212 -18.82 19.53 -11.91
N GLY A 213 -19.17 18.69 -10.94
CA GLY A 213 -20.30 18.92 -10.05
C GLY A 213 -21.67 18.73 -10.70
N TYR A 214 -21.83 17.78 -11.63
CA TYR A 214 -23.12 17.58 -12.32
C TYR A 214 -23.43 16.11 -12.63
N LEU A 215 -24.71 15.85 -12.96
CA LEU A 215 -25.18 14.53 -13.40
C LEU A 215 -25.16 14.40 -14.92
N VAL A 216 -24.85 13.19 -15.40
CA VAL A 216 -24.84 12.82 -16.83
C VAL A 216 -25.77 11.63 -17.09
N CYS A 217 -26.76 11.82 -17.96
CA CYS A 217 -27.71 10.79 -18.37
C CYS A 217 -28.51 11.21 -19.60
N ALA A 218 -29.27 10.28 -20.19
CA ALA A 218 -30.13 10.54 -21.34
C ALA A 218 -31.40 11.34 -21.00
N ASP A 219 -31.89 11.24 -19.76
CA ASP A 219 -33.10 11.90 -19.29
C ASP A 219 -32.85 13.40 -19.04
N ARG A 220 -33.31 14.25 -19.96
CA ARG A 220 -33.15 15.71 -19.89
C ARG A 220 -33.90 16.37 -18.73
N ALA A 221 -34.86 15.69 -18.10
CA ALA A 221 -35.50 16.20 -16.89
C ALA A 221 -34.57 16.06 -15.67
N ILE A 222 -33.61 15.13 -15.72
CA ILE A 222 -32.67 14.83 -14.63
C ILE A 222 -31.25 15.33 -14.91
N CYS A 223 -30.79 15.33 -16.16
CA CYS A 223 -29.41 15.67 -16.50
C CYS A 223 -29.33 16.81 -17.50
N SER A 224 -28.47 17.78 -17.21
CA SER A 224 -28.11 18.86 -18.13
C SER A 224 -27.21 18.35 -19.26
N VAL A 225 -26.38 17.35 -18.97
CA VAL A 225 -25.42 16.75 -19.90
C VAL A 225 -25.87 15.33 -20.28
N ASN A 226 -25.79 15.03 -21.57
CA ASN A 226 -25.99 13.69 -22.11
C ASN A 226 -24.73 13.28 -22.88
N ASN A 227 -23.97 12.34 -22.34
CA ASN A 227 -22.78 11.79 -22.96
C ASN A 227 -22.68 10.29 -22.64
N THR A 228 -22.73 9.45 -23.67
CA THR A 228 -22.73 7.99 -23.52
C THR A 228 -21.36 7.42 -23.10
N LEU A 229 -20.28 8.19 -23.26
CA LEU A 229 -18.94 7.77 -22.86
C LEU A 229 -18.80 7.57 -21.33
N TYR A 230 -19.62 8.26 -20.53
CA TYR A 230 -19.68 8.06 -19.08
C TYR A 230 -20.18 6.66 -18.68
N PHE A 231 -20.80 5.93 -19.59
CA PHE A 231 -21.29 4.57 -19.35
C PHE A 231 -20.39 3.50 -19.97
N ARG A 232 -19.14 3.88 -20.26
CA ARG A 232 -18.10 3.01 -20.85
C ARG A 232 -16.83 3.07 -20.01
N GLY A 233 -15.90 2.15 -20.28
CA GLY A 233 -14.64 2.04 -19.55
C GLY A 233 -14.62 0.88 -18.55
N TRP A 234 -13.85 1.01 -17.48
CA TRP A 234 -13.67 -0.02 -16.46
C TRP A 234 -14.33 0.37 -15.15
N SER A 235 -15.09 -0.57 -14.57
CA SER A 235 -15.89 -0.37 -13.36
C SER A 235 -15.32 -1.11 -12.17
N TYR A 236 -15.28 -0.46 -11.02
CA TYR A 236 -14.79 -1.00 -9.76
C TYR A 236 -15.85 -0.83 -8.67
N ARG A 237 -16.05 -1.87 -7.86
CA ARG A 237 -17.15 -1.87 -6.87
C ARG A 237 -16.82 -1.07 -5.63
N ASN A 238 -15.53 -0.85 -5.37
CA ASN A 238 -15.06 -0.16 -4.19
C ASN A 238 -13.66 0.47 -4.46
N PRO A 239 -13.22 1.41 -3.61
CA PRO A 239 -11.93 2.07 -3.73
C PRO A 239 -10.73 1.12 -3.72
N ARG A 240 -10.82 -0.02 -3.01
CA ARG A 240 -9.72 -0.99 -2.94
C ARG A 240 -9.49 -1.66 -4.29
N GLU A 241 -10.54 -2.19 -4.92
CA GLU A 241 -10.46 -2.78 -6.26
C GLU A 241 -9.91 -1.78 -7.29
N TYR A 242 -10.34 -0.51 -7.17
CA TYR A 242 -9.87 0.56 -8.04
C TYR A 242 -8.38 0.88 -7.84
N GLN A 243 -7.94 1.04 -6.59
CA GLN A 243 -6.53 1.26 -6.25
C GLN A 243 -5.65 0.10 -6.69
N ASP A 244 -6.07 -1.15 -6.44
CA ASP A 244 -5.36 -2.35 -6.87
C ASP A 244 -5.19 -2.34 -8.41
N ALA A 245 -6.20 -1.91 -9.17
CA ALA A 245 -6.11 -1.82 -10.63
C ALA A 245 -5.14 -0.72 -11.09
N LEU A 246 -5.18 0.47 -10.48
CA LEU A 246 -4.25 1.56 -10.79
C LEU A 246 -2.80 1.18 -10.45
N GLU A 247 -2.59 0.50 -9.32
CA GLU A 247 -1.27 0.05 -8.90
C GLU A 247 -0.71 -0.98 -9.88
N ASN A 248 -1.52 -1.95 -10.31
CA ASN A 248 -1.15 -2.91 -11.35
C ASN A 248 -0.78 -2.24 -12.70
N LEU A 249 -1.40 -1.10 -13.03
CA LEU A 249 -1.02 -0.33 -14.22
C LEU A 249 0.30 0.41 -14.06
N ARG A 250 0.53 1.00 -12.89
CA ARG A 250 1.73 1.81 -12.59
C ARG A 250 2.95 0.93 -12.40
N HIS A 251 2.77 -0.23 -11.78
CA HIS A 251 3.85 -1.14 -11.39
C HIS A 251 3.46 -2.58 -11.69
N PRO A 252 3.60 -3.04 -12.95
CA PRO A 252 3.21 -4.40 -13.32
C PRO A 252 4.19 -5.39 -12.69
N CYS A 253 3.84 -5.89 -11.52
CA CYS A 253 4.52 -7.04 -10.95
C CYS A 253 4.15 -8.29 -11.76
N PRO A 254 5.08 -9.24 -11.93
CA PRO A 254 4.77 -10.52 -12.56
C PRO A 254 3.63 -11.24 -11.82
N ALA A 255 2.94 -12.17 -12.50
CA ALA A 255 1.92 -12.99 -11.86
C ALA A 255 2.49 -13.69 -10.61
N GLY A 256 1.78 -13.59 -9.49
CA GLY A 256 2.22 -14.10 -8.19
C GLY A 256 3.05 -13.12 -7.36
N TYR A 257 3.21 -11.87 -7.80
CA TYR A 257 3.92 -10.82 -7.07
C TYR A 257 3.01 -9.63 -6.75
N VAL A 258 3.33 -8.92 -5.68
CA VAL A 258 2.66 -7.70 -5.22
C VAL A 258 3.68 -6.57 -5.10
N TYR A 259 3.24 -5.34 -5.34
CA TYR A 259 4.12 -4.18 -5.27
C TYR A 259 4.31 -3.75 -3.82
N GLY A 260 5.56 -3.63 -3.38
CA GLY A 260 5.91 -3.24 -2.03
C GLY A 260 5.98 -1.72 -1.84
N GLN A 261 5.92 -1.28 -0.58
CA GLN A 261 6.14 0.13 -0.22
C GLN A 261 7.55 0.61 -0.59
N ASP A 262 8.49 -0.32 -0.76
CA ASP A 262 9.86 -0.08 -1.20
C ASP A 262 10.01 0.03 -2.72
N MET A 263 8.89 0.08 -3.45
CA MET A 263 8.84 0.19 -4.90
C MET A 263 9.40 -1.04 -5.65
N VAL A 264 9.45 -2.19 -4.98
CA VAL A 264 9.93 -3.47 -5.53
C VAL A 264 8.80 -4.50 -5.52
N CYS A 265 8.79 -5.42 -6.48
CA CYS A 265 7.84 -6.52 -6.50
C CYS A 265 8.29 -7.64 -5.55
N HIS A 266 7.42 -8.03 -4.63
CA HIS A 266 7.61 -9.11 -3.67
C HIS A 266 6.69 -10.28 -4.00
N GLU A 267 7.09 -11.50 -3.65
CA GLU A 267 6.23 -12.67 -3.82
C GLU A 267 4.96 -12.53 -2.96
N ALA A 268 3.80 -12.76 -3.56
CA ALA A 268 2.52 -12.62 -2.90
C ALA A 268 2.34 -13.71 -1.84
N CYS A 269 1.82 -13.33 -0.68
CA CYS A 269 1.46 -14.24 0.39
C CYS A 269 -0.04 -14.16 0.67
N GLY A 270 -0.87 -14.93 -0.03
CA GLY A 270 -2.31 -14.97 0.26
C GLY A 270 -3.08 -13.70 -0.15
N GLY A 271 -3.20 -13.45 -1.46
CA GLY A 271 -3.93 -12.31 -2.00
C GLY A 271 -2.99 -11.17 -2.40
N SER A 272 -3.30 -9.93 -1.99
CA SER A 272 -2.57 -8.72 -2.38
C SER A 272 -1.53 -8.22 -1.37
N HIS A 273 -1.01 -9.09 -0.49
CA HIS A 273 0.02 -8.72 0.49
C HIS A 273 1.27 -9.60 0.38
N TYR A 274 2.38 -9.16 0.96
CA TYR A 274 3.64 -9.90 1.05
C TYR A 274 4.18 -9.87 2.49
N CYS A 275 5.11 -10.78 2.76
CA CYS A 275 5.77 -10.85 4.06
C CYS A 275 6.99 -9.92 4.09
N SER A 276 7.06 -9.08 5.11
CA SER A 276 8.19 -8.17 5.34
C SER A 276 9.10 -8.67 6.46
N ASN A 277 10.32 -8.15 6.52
CA ASN A 277 11.32 -8.51 7.54
C ASN A 277 11.67 -10.02 7.50
N ASN A 278 11.93 -10.62 8.67
CA ASN A 278 12.19 -12.05 8.84
C ASN A 278 10.92 -12.91 8.87
N SER A 279 9.85 -12.49 8.19
CA SER A 279 8.64 -13.31 8.08
C SER A 279 8.58 -14.04 6.74
N VAL A 280 8.10 -15.28 6.77
CA VAL A 280 7.93 -16.12 5.58
C VAL A 280 6.46 -16.43 5.37
N CYS A 281 6.08 -16.59 4.10
CA CYS A 281 4.71 -16.95 3.76
C CYS A 281 4.46 -18.44 4.01
N VAL A 282 3.44 -18.76 4.80
CA VAL A 282 3.02 -20.14 5.07
C VAL A 282 1.52 -20.21 4.93
N ASN A 283 1.03 -20.93 3.91
CA ASN A 283 -0.41 -21.08 3.63
C ASN A 283 -1.15 -19.74 3.53
N GLY A 284 -0.53 -18.74 2.91
CA GLY A 284 -1.12 -17.40 2.75
C GLY A 284 -1.12 -16.54 4.02
N GLN A 285 -0.35 -16.92 5.05
CA GLN A 285 -0.15 -16.12 6.25
C GLN A 285 1.33 -15.86 6.48
N CYS A 286 1.68 -14.60 6.79
CA CYS A 286 3.04 -14.25 7.18
C CYS A 286 3.34 -14.74 8.59
N ARG A 287 4.32 -15.64 8.69
CA ARG A 287 4.83 -16.16 9.95
C ARG A 287 6.22 -15.62 10.18
N GLY A 288 6.40 -14.89 11.28
CA GLY A 288 7.68 -14.37 11.71
C GLY A 288 7.90 -14.61 13.20
N CYS A 289 9.05 -14.16 13.68
CA CYS A 289 9.42 -14.24 15.08
C CYS A 289 9.43 -12.85 15.73
N GLU A 290 9.38 -12.82 17.07
CA GLU A 290 9.57 -11.59 17.83
C GLU A 290 10.97 -10.99 17.57
N SER A 291 11.11 -9.69 17.88
CA SER A 291 12.38 -8.99 17.71
C SER A 291 13.52 -9.71 18.46
N GLY A 292 14.65 -9.91 17.78
CA GLY A 292 15.80 -10.65 18.30
C GLY A 292 15.75 -12.17 18.05
N TYR A 293 14.74 -12.66 17.33
CA TYR A 293 14.65 -14.05 16.89
C TYR A 293 14.59 -14.15 15.37
N VAL A 294 15.08 -15.28 14.86
CA VAL A 294 15.10 -15.64 13.44
C VAL A 294 14.28 -16.91 13.27
N LEU A 295 13.40 -16.92 12.27
CA LEU A 295 12.66 -18.14 11.93
C LEU A 295 13.61 -19.10 11.22
N GLY A 296 13.84 -20.27 11.81
CA GLY A 296 14.70 -21.29 11.24
C GLY A 296 14.01 -22.16 10.19
N ASP A 297 14.80 -22.98 9.50
CA ASP A 297 14.32 -23.93 8.49
C ASP A 297 13.34 -24.97 9.08
N ASP A 298 13.38 -25.17 10.40
CA ASP A 298 12.46 -26.04 11.15
C ASP A 298 11.13 -25.36 11.53
N MET A 299 10.86 -24.16 11.01
CA MET A 299 9.69 -23.34 11.28
C MET A 299 9.54 -22.92 12.75
N LYS A 300 10.63 -22.92 13.51
CA LYS A 300 10.68 -22.44 14.90
C LYS A 300 11.51 -21.17 15.01
N CYS A 301 11.22 -20.38 16.04
CA CYS A 301 11.96 -19.17 16.34
C CYS A 301 13.22 -19.50 17.13
N HIS A 302 14.37 -19.16 16.57
CA HIS A 302 15.69 -19.31 17.19
C HIS A 302 16.23 -17.94 17.57
N LYS A 303 16.97 -17.84 18.67
CA LYS A 303 17.57 -16.57 19.08
C LYS A 303 18.62 -16.15 18.06
N ALA A 304 18.53 -14.91 17.58
CA ALA A 304 19.50 -14.35 16.65
C ALA A 304 20.92 -14.39 17.25
N CYS A 305 21.90 -14.78 16.44
CA CYS A 305 23.29 -14.88 16.82
C CYS A 305 24.20 -14.56 15.64
N GLU A 306 25.36 -13.95 15.89
CA GLU A 306 26.32 -13.43 14.88
C GLU A 306 25.79 -12.23 14.07
N SER A 307 24.53 -12.26 13.65
CA SER A 307 23.83 -11.17 12.98
C SER A 307 22.32 -11.19 13.30
N PRO A 308 21.56 -10.12 12.95
CA PRO A 308 20.10 -10.09 13.15
C PRO A 308 19.31 -11.13 12.34
N THR A 309 19.92 -11.78 11.36
CA THR A 309 19.26 -12.70 10.43
C THR A 309 19.84 -14.12 10.46
N THR A 310 20.74 -14.40 11.40
CA THR A 310 21.39 -15.72 11.54
C THR A 310 21.15 -16.27 12.94
N TYR A 311 21.23 -17.59 13.08
CA TYR A 311 21.10 -18.29 14.36
C TYR A 311 22.04 -19.49 14.38
N CYS A 312 22.28 -20.02 15.57
CA CYS A 312 23.18 -21.16 15.75
C CYS A 312 22.50 -22.47 15.32
N THR A 313 23.18 -23.26 14.49
CA THR A 313 22.69 -24.54 13.98
C THR A 313 23.45 -25.72 14.60
N GLY A 314 22.85 -26.91 14.56
CA GLY A 314 23.49 -28.13 15.08
C GLY A 314 23.66 -28.09 16.61
N ASN A 315 24.81 -28.54 17.11
CA ASN A 315 25.13 -28.58 18.54
C ASN A 315 25.81 -27.29 19.05
N THR A 316 25.51 -26.15 18.42
CA THR A 316 26.11 -24.86 18.79
C THR A 316 25.08 -23.99 19.52
N VAL A 317 25.53 -23.19 20.48
CA VAL A 317 24.70 -22.25 21.23
C VAL A 317 25.25 -20.84 21.11
N CYS A 318 24.37 -19.84 21.16
CA CYS A 318 24.79 -18.45 21.06
C CYS A 318 25.35 -17.95 22.39
N VAL A 319 26.65 -17.65 22.44
CA VAL A 319 27.33 -17.10 23.61
C VAL A 319 27.98 -15.78 23.23
N SER A 320 27.55 -14.69 23.87
CA SER A 320 28.07 -13.33 23.60
C SER A 320 28.03 -12.96 22.11
N GLY A 321 26.96 -13.34 21.41
CA GLY A 321 26.76 -13.03 20.00
C GLY A 321 27.56 -13.89 19.01
N ARG A 322 28.21 -14.97 19.45
CA ARG A 322 28.87 -15.94 18.57
C ARG A 322 28.35 -17.35 18.80
N CYS A 323 28.22 -18.13 17.72
CA CYS A 323 27.89 -19.53 17.85
C CYS A 323 29.12 -20.28 18.38
N ARG A 324 28.95 -20.91 19.53
CA ARG A 324 29.97 -21.75 20.16
C ARG A 324 29.48 -23.18 20.16
N GLY A 325 30.34 -24.08 19.71
CA GLY A 325 30.12 -25.51 19.77
C GLY A 325 31.37 -26.23 20.22
N CYS A 326 31.27 -27.55 20.23
CA CYS A 326 32.37 -28.44 20.53
C CYS A 326 32.82 -29.18 19.27
N ASP A 327 34.04 -29.69 19.32
CA ASP A 327 34.56 -30.58 18.28
C ASP A 327 33.67 -31.83 18.13
N ALA A 328 33.76 -32.47 16.97
CA ALA A 328 32.97 -33.67 16.68
C ALA A 328 33.16 -34.73 17.77
N GLY A 329 32.04 -35.21 18.33
CA GLY A 329 32.04 -36.19 19.41
C GLY A 329 31.98 -35.61 20.82
N TYR A 330 31.87 -34.28 20.98
CA TYR A 330 31.67 -33.61 22.26
C TYR A 330 30.32 -32.85 22.30
N ILE A 331 29.78 -32.66 23.50
CA ILE A 331 28.54 -31.93 23.79
C ILE A 331 28.90 -30.68 24.56
N LEU A 332 28.33 -29.54 24.18
CA LEU A 332 28.48 -28.31 24.94
C LEU A 332 27.56 -28.35 26.17
N GLY A 333 28.14 -28.31 27.35
CA GLY A 333 27.41 -28.31 28.61
C GLY A 333 26.79 -26.95 28.96
N GLU A 334 25.92 -26.96 29.96
CA GLU A 334 25.34 -25.73 30.55
C GLU A 334 26.42 -24.79 31.13
N ASP A 335 27.59 -25.34 31.47
CA ASP A 335 28.79 -24.63 31.93
C ASP A 335 29.62 -24.02 30.78
N LEU A 336 29.15 -24.13 29.54
CA LEU A 336 29.82 -23.70 28.32
C LEU A 336 31.16 -24.40 28.06
N GLN A 337 31.36 -25.59 28.63
CA GLN A 337 32.52 -26.45 28.37
C GLN A 337 32.12 -27.66 27.53
N CYS A 338 33.10 -28.25 26.85
CA CYS A 338 32.89 -29.40 26.00
C CYS A 338 33.09 -30.69 26.79
N HIS A 339 32.03 -31.48 26.88
CA HIS A 339 31.98 -32.74 27.62
C HIS A 339 31.87 -33.91 26.67
N GLN A 340 32.42 -35.07 27.06
CA GLN A 340 32.18 -36.29 26.32
C GLN A 340 30.73 -36.79 26.56
N PRO A 341 30.03 -37.24 25.52
CA PRO A 341 28.72 -37.87 25.65
C PRO A 341 28.76 -39.07 26.61
N CYS A 342 27.71 -39.23 27.40
CA CYS A 342 27.50 -40.35 28.28
C CYS A 342 26.14 -41.01 28.04
N GLY A 343 26.16 -42.23 27.50
CA GLY A 343 24.97 -43.05 27.27
C GLY A 343 24.15 -42.64 26.04
N THR A 344 23.98 -41.35 25.80
CA THR A 344 23.30 -40.80 24.61
C THR A 344 24.16 -39.71 23.96
N THR A 345 23.81 -39.31 22.73
CA THR A 345 24.47 -38.20 22.02
C THR A 345 24.10 -36.81 22.56
N THR A 346 23.24 -36.72 23.57
CA THR A 346 22.73 -35.46 24.13
C THR A 346 22.90 -35.37 25.65
N SER A 347 23.51 -36.36 26.29
CA SER A 347 23.70 -36.41 27.75
C SER A 347 25.19 -36.47 28.08
N TYR A 348 25.61 -35.81 29.16
CA TYR A 348 26.97 -35.81 29.68
C TYR A 348 26.94 -35.78 31.21
N CYS A 349 28.08 -36.06 31.86
CA CYS A 349 28.17 -36.09 33.31
C CYS A 349 28.61 -34.73 33.88
N THR A 350 27.99 -34.31 34.97
CA THR A 350 28.28 -33.03 35.65
C THR A 350 29.00 -33.25 36.99
N GLY A 351 29.72 -32.22 37.45
CA GLY A 351 30.49 -32.28 38.70
C GLY A 351 31.60 -33.33 38.66
N ASP A 352 31.80 -34.07 39.76
CA ASP A 352 32.81 -35.14 39.86
C ASP A 352 32.33 -36.49 39.31
N SER A 353 31.25 -36.48 38.53
CA SER A 353 30.65 -37.72 38.00
C SER A 353 31.41 -38.21 36.76
N VAL A 354 31.72 -39.50 36.72
CA VAL A 354 32.40 -40.14 35.58
C VAL A 354 31.41 -40.99 34.80
N CYS A 355 31.51 -40.95 33.47
CA CYS A 355 30.69 -41.81 32.61
C CYS A 355 31.20 -43.25 32.62
N ILE A 356 30.40 -44.18 33.12
CA ILE A 356 30.73 -45.61 33.15
C ILE A 356 29.56 -46.38 32.54
N ASN A 357 29.82 -47.10 31.44
CA ASN A 357 28.80 -47.87 30.70
C ASN A 357 27.55 -47.05 30.33
N GLY A 358 27.75 -45.79 29.96
CA GLY A 358 26.67 -44.88 29.59
C GLY A 358 25.85 -44.33 30.77
N GLN A 359 26.31 -44.50 32.00
CA GLN A 359 25.68 -43.93 33.20
C GLN A 359 26.67 -43.03 33.92
N CYS A 360 26.20 -41.85 34.33
CA CYS A 360 26.97 -40.96 35.20
C CYS A 360 26.99 -41.52 36.62
N ARG A 361 28.19 -41.71 37.16
CA ARG A 361 28.40 -42.21 38.52
C ARG A 361 29.27 -41.25 39.30
N THR A 362 28.83 -40.95 40.51
CA THR A 362 29.57 -40.16 41.50
C THR A 362 29.93 -41.05 42.67
N CYS A 363 31.05 -40.76 43.34
CA CYS A 363 31.37 -41.41 44.59
C CYS A 363 30.58 -40.82 45.77
N PRO A 364 30.32 -41.60 46.83
CA PRO A 364 29.80 -41.07 48.08
C PRO A 364 30.70 -39.95 48.63
N SER A 365 30.12 -39.03 49.42
CA SER A 365 30.86 -37.93 50.03
C SER A 365 32.10 -38.42 50.79
N GLY A 366 33.25 -37.80 50.53
CA GLY A 366 34.55 -38.19 51.11
C GLY A 366 35.30 -39.28 50.35
N TYR A 367 34.83 -39.73 49.18
CA TYR A 367 35.52 -40.70 48.33
C TYR A 367 35.86 -40.09 46.96
N THR A 368 36.98 -40.52 46.37
CA THR A 368 37.43 -40.14 45.02
C THR A 368 37.35 -41.34 44.07
N MET A 369 36.94 -41.11 42.82
CA MET A 369 36.89 -42.15 41.80
C MET A 369 38.32 -42.47 41.32
N GLY A 370 38.75 -43.72 41.48
CA GLY A 370 40.02 -44.22 40.97
C GLY A 370 39.97 -44.57 39.47
N PRO A 371 41.13 -44.82 38.85
CA PRO A 371 41.23 -45.16 37.43
C PRO A 371 40.57 -46.51 37.06
N ASP A 372 40.26 -47.36 38.04
CA ASP A 372 39.52 -48.62 37.88
C ASP A 372 37.99 -48.45 38.07
N TYR A 373 37.52 -47.21 38.16
CA TYR A 373 36.11 -46.84 38.34
C TYR A 373 35.52 -47.28 39.69
N ARG A 374 36.36 -47.42 40.72
CA ARG A 374 35.93 -47.64 42.11
C ARG A 374 36.14 -46.40 42.96
N CYS A 375 35.36 -46.29 44.03
CA CYS A 375 35.46 -45.19 44.97
C CYS A 375 36.45 -45.52 46.09
N TYR A 376 37.41 -44.64 46.32
CA TYR A 376 38.44 -44.77 47.35
C TYR A 376 38.35 -43.63 48.35
N LEU A 377 38.57 -43.92 49.63
CA LEU A 377 38.88 -42.88 50.60
C LEU A 377 40.24 -42.26 50.24
N PRO A 378 40.38 -40.92 50.24
CA PRO A 378 41.61 -40.22 49.92
C PRO A 378 42.77 -40.56 50.86
#